data_AF-A0A3D2G3Z9-F1
#
_entry.id   AF-A0A3D2G3Z9-F1
#
_cell.length_a   1.000
_cell.length_b   1.000
_cell.length_c   1.000
_cell.angle_alpha   90.00
_cell.angle_beta   90.00
_cell.angle_gamma   90.00
#
_symmetry.space_group_name_H-M   'P 1'
#
loop_
_entity.id
_entity.type
_entity.pdbx_description
1 polymer ?
#
loop_
_entity_poly.entity_id
_entity_poly.type
_entity_poly.pdbx_seq_one_letter_code
_entity_poly.pdbx_strand_id
1 'polypeptide(L)'
;ASGAQDAAAVIAAASGELQRIAETASGGSARVELGRETYPTREYETFSLPAGVYTSLRVTLGAGRGRNWWCVVYPPLCTSGVETAQEAAVLSDDDVKLITEDGDGYVLRFRLLEWWGSLTGK
;
A
#
# COMPACT_ATOMS: atom_id res chain seq x y z
N ALA A 1 -10.04 -7.29 12.36
CA ALA A 1 -10.86 -6.11 12.71
C ALA A 1 -10.19 -5.15 13.72
N SER A 2 -9.35 -5.60 14.65
CA SER A 2 -8.69 -4.72 15.65
C SER A 2 -7.58 -3.83 15.05
N GLY A 3 -6.70 -4.39 14.22
CA GLY A 3 -5.51 -3.65 13.75
C GLY A 3 -5.77 -2.37 12.96
N ALA A 4 -6.83 -2.32 12.13
CA ALA A 4 -7.14 -1.13 11.32
C ALA A 4 -7.69 0.04 12.17
N GLN A 5 -8.48 -0.27 13.20
CA GLN A 5 -9.01 0.72 14.14
C GLN A 5 -7.90 1.25 15.05
N ASP A 6 -7.01 0.36 15.49
CA ASP A 6 -5.82 0.73 16.27
C ASP A 6 -4.88 1.64 15.46
N ALA A 7 -4.64 1.33 14.19
CA ALA A 7 -3.85 2.16 13.30
C ALA A 7 -4.46 3.56 13.08
N ALA A 8 -5.78 3.64 12.88
CA ALA A 8 -6.48 4.91 12.73
C ALA A 8 -6.35 5.80 13.98
N ALA A 9 -6.45 5.20 15.18
CA ALA A 9 -6.28 5.92 16.44
C ALA A 9 -4.85 6.46 16.61
N VAL A 10 -3.84 5.64 16.28
CA VAL A 10 -2.43 6.07 16.32
C VAL A 10 -2.16 7.22 15.33
N ILE A 11 -2.65 7.10 14.10
CA ILE A 11 -2.51 8.16 13.08
C ILE A 11 -3.22 9.45 13.52
N ALA A 12 -4.44 9.34 14.07
CA ALA A 12 -5.18 10.49 14.57
C ALA A 12 -4.41 11.19 15.71
N ALA A 13 -3.85 10.43 16.65
CA ALA A 13 -3.04 10.97 17.74
C ALA A 13 -1.74 11.63 17.24
N ALA A 14 -1.13 11.10 16.18
CA ALA A 14 0.11 11.63 15.59
C ALA A 14 -0.12 12.78 14.59
N SER A 15 -1.36 13.11 14.23
CA SER A 15 -1.70 14.06 13.15
C SER A 15 -1.02 15.43 13.31
N GLY A 16 -0.98 15.98 14.52
CA GLY A 16 -0.32 17.26 14.80
C GLY A 16 1.19 17.22 14.59
N GLU A 17 1.84 16.13 14.99
CA GLU A 17 3.28 15.93 14.74
C GLU A 17 3.58 15.78 13.24
N LEU A 18 2.77 14.97 12.54
CA LEU A 18 2.87 14.79 11.10
C LEU A 18 2.72 16.12 10.35
N GLN A 19 1.78 16.96 10.75
CA GLN A 19 1.61 18.29 10.16
C GLN A 19 2.85 19.16 10.37
N ARG A 20 3.37 19.21 11.60
CA ARG A 20 4.59 19.98 11.91
C ARG A 20 5.79 19.50 11.09
N ILE A 21 5.95 18.18 10.92
CA ILE A 21 7.01 17.61 10.08
C ILE A 21 6.82 18.02 8.63
N ALA A 22 5.60 17.92 8.10
CA ALA A 22 5.29 18.31 6.73
C ALA A 22 5.55 19.80 6.47
N GLU A 23 5.19 20.68 7.41
CA GLU A 23 5.48 22.12 7.35
C GLU A 23 6.99 22.38 7.34
N THR A 24 7.73 21.71 8.23
CA THR A 24 9.19 21.84 8.32
C THR A 24 9.87 21.37 7.04
N ALA A 25 9.46 20.23 6.49
CA ALA A 25 10.07 19.65 5.29
C ALA A 25 9.72 20.41 4.01
N SER A 26 8.50 20.97 3.92
CA SER A 26 8.06 21.74 2.75
C SER A 26 8.45 23.22 2.80
N GLY A 27 8.78 23.75 3.98
CA GLY A 27 9.05 25.18 4.19
C GLY A 27 7.80 26.06 4.09
N GLY A 28 6.59 25.48 4.20
CA GLY A 28 5.33 26.18 4.02
C GLY A 28 4.20 25.56 4.84
N SER A 29 2.97 26.05 4.64
CA SER A 29 1.79 25.51 5.34
C SER A 29 1.50 24.08 4.89
N ALA A 30 1.14 23.21 5.83
CA ALA A 30 0.62 21.88 5.51
C ALA A 30 -0.68 21.61 6.28
N ARG A 31 -1.45 20.64 5.79
CA ARG A 31 -2.67 20.15 6.43
C ARG A 31 -2.67 18.63 6.39
N VAL A 32 -2.89 17.99 7.53
CA VAL A 32 -2.94 16.54 7.65
C VAL A 32 -4.32 16.12 8.13
N GLU A 33 -4.99 15.24 7.36
CA GLU A 33 -6.36 14.80 7.62
C GLU A 33 -6.48 13.30 7.39
N LEU A 34 -7.11 12.58 8.32
CA LEU A 34 -7.52 11.19 8.12
C LEU A 34 -8.99 11.19 7.68
N GLY A 35 -9.28 10.68 6.50
CA GLY A 35 -10.62 10.73 5.92
C GLY A 35 -10.89 9.64 4.89
N ARG A 36 -12.09 9.63 4.33
CA ARG A 36 -12.46 8.76 3.21
C ARG A 36 -12.18 9.48 1.91
N GLU A 37 -11.36 8.88 1.05
CA GLU A 37 -10.97 9.44 -0.25
C GLU A 37 -11.24 8.43 -1.36
N THR A 38 -11.53 8.93 -2.56
CA THR A 38 -11.81 8.09 -3.73
C THR A 38 -10.56 7.99 -4.60
N TYR A 39 -10.16 6.77 -4.95
CA TYR A 39 -9.01 6.52 -5.81
C TYR A 39 -9.42 5.70 -7.04
N PRO A 40 -8.77 5.93 -8.19
CA PRO A 40 -8.92 5.06 -9.35
C PRO A 40 -8.19 3.74 -9.11
N THR A 41 -8.42 2.75 -9.98
CA THR A 41 -7.66 1.50 -9.99
C THR A 41 -6.15 1.80 -10.09
N ARG A 42 -5.36 1.15 -9.24
CA ARG A 42 -3.90 1.24 -9.27
C ARG A 42 -3.32 -0.02 -9.87
N GLU A 43 -2.64 0.15 -10.99
CA GLU A 43 -1.87 -0.93 -11.59
C GLU A 43 -0.47 -1.00 -10.99
N TYR A 44 -0.07 -2.19 -10.54
CA TYR A 44 1.29 -2.57 -10.22
C TYR A 44 1.78 -3.60 -11.26
N GLU A 45 3.07 -3.95 -11.23
CA GLU A 45 3.64 -4.88 -12.21
C GLU A 45 3.01 -6.29 -12.12
N THR A 46 2.58 -6.71 -10.93
CA THR A 46 2.11 -8.08 -10.66
C THR A 46 0.66 -8.18 -10.20
N PHE A 47 0.01 -7.06 -9.88
CA PHE A 47 -1.38 -7.02 -9.41
C PHE A 47 -2.00 -5.65 -9.62
N SER A 48 -3.32 -5.55 -9.42
CA SER A 48 -4.05 -4.29 -9.40
C SER A 48 -4.76 -4.11 -8.05
N LEU A 49 -4.97 -2.86 -7.65
CA LEU A 49 -5.87 -2.52 -6.55
C LEU A 49 -7.10 -1.82 -7.12
N PRO A 50 -8.32 -2.28 -6.79
CA PRO A 50 -9.54 -1.77 -7.42
C PRO A 50 -9.79 -0.29 -7.14
N ALA A 51 -10.53 0.35 -8.04
CA ALA A 51 -11.07 1.68 -7.77
C ALA A 51 -12.06 1.62 -6.60
N GLY A 52 -12.02 2.62 -5.72
CA GLY A 52 -12.87 2.59 -4.54
C GLY A 52 -12.66 3.75 -3.59
N VAL A 53 -13.38 3.68 -2.46
CA VAL A 53 -13.27 4.65 -1.37
C VAL A 53 -12.54 4.04 -0.20
N TYR A 54 -11.39 4.62 0.13
CA TYR A 54 -10.46 4.11 1.13
C TYR A 54 -10.32 5.10 2.28
N THR A 55 -10.08 4.59 3.49
CA THR A 55 -9.58 5.43 4.59
C THR A 55 -8.15 5.82 4.27
N SER A 56 -7.85 7.10 4.28
CA SER A 56 -6.58 7.64 3.80
C SER A 56 -6.11 8.83 4.62
N LEU A 57 -4.81 8.85 4.87
CA LEU A 57 -4.12 9.99 5.44
C LEU A 57 -3.74 10.96 4.31
N ARG A 58 -4.41 12.10 4.24
CA ARG A 58 -4.14 13.15 3.25
C ARG A 58 -3.23 14.20 3.85
N VAL A 59 -2.07 14.39 3.24
CA VAL A 59 -1.13 15.49 3.53
C VAL A 59 -1.20 16.49 2.38
N THR A 60 -1.74 17.67 2.63
CA THR A 60 -1.83 18.76 1.65
C THR A 60 -0.72 19.77 1.92
N LEU A 61 0.18 19.97 0.97
CA LEU A 61 1.25 20.96 1.04
C LEU A 61 0.83 22.25 0.32
N GLY A 62 0.91 23.39 1.00
CA GLY A 62 0.46 24.67 0.48
C GLY A 62 -1.00 24.61 -0.03
N ALA A 63 -1.19 24.98 -1.29
CA ALA A 63 -2.50 24.91 -1.96
C ALA A 63 -2.81 23.55 -2.63
N GLY A 64 -1.92 22.55 -2.54
CA GLY A 64 -2.15 21.21 -3.11
C GLY A 64 -2.21 21.15 -4.65
N ARG A 65 -1.69 22.16 -5.35
CA ARG A 65 -1.78 22.30 -6.83
C ARG A 65 -0.64 21.61 -7.60
N GLY A 66 0.20 20.86 -6.90
CA GLY A 66 1.36 20.20 -7.49
C GLY A 66 1.03 18.90 -8.20
N ARG A 67 2.08 18.15 -8.53
CA ARG A 67 1.97 16.76 -8.97
C ARG A 67 1.69 15.89 -7.74
N ASN A 68 0.42 15.66 -7.46
CA ASN A 68 -0.01 14.87 -6.31
C ASN A 68 0.24 13.37 -6.56
N TRP A 69 0.63 12.66 -5.52
CA TRP A 69 0.88 11.23 -5.53
C TRP A 69 0.16 10.59 -4.35
N TRP A 70 -0.20 9.33 -4.52
CA TRP A 70 -0.83 8.51 -3.50
C TRP A 70 -0.25 7.10 -3.56
N CYS A 71 -0.23 6.44 -2.41
CA CYS A 71 0.11 5.04 -2.28
C CYS A 71 -0.82 4.36 -1.29
N VAL A 72 -0.91 3.05 -1.39
CA VAL A 72 -1.54 2.23 -0.38
C VAL A 72 -0.50 1.90 0.67
N VAL A 73 -0.75 2.34 1.91
CA VAL A 73 0.10 2.00 3.06
C VAL A 73 -0.35 0.62 3.53
N TYR A 74 0.32 -0.40 3.02
CA TYR A 74 0.12 -1.78 3.45
C TYR A 74 1.50 -2.29 3.90
N PRO A 75 1.74 -2.49 5.21
CA PRO A 75 3.10 -2.67 5.74
C PRO A 75 3.93 -3.76 5.04
N PRO A 76 3.38 -4.93 4.69
CA PRO A 76 4.10 -5.93 3.88
C PRO A 76 4.46 -5.49 2.46
N LEU A 77 3.76 -4.51 1.88
CA LEU A 77 4.02 -3.96 0.54
C LEU A 77 4.91 -2.69 0.58
N CYS A 78 5.03 -2.04 1.75
CA CYS A 78 5.75 -0.78 1.89
C CYS A 78 7.26 -0.95 2.15
N THR A 79 7.69 -2.08 2.68
CA THR A 79 9.11 -2.29 3.05
C THR A 79 10.00 -2.69 1.87
N SER A 80 9.43 -3.37 0.88
CA SER A 80 10.01 -3.72 -0.42
C SER A 80 8.98 -4.65 -1.06
N GLY A 81 8.79 -4.60 -2.39
CA GLY A 81 7.84 -5.48 -3.07
C GLY A 81 7.92 -6.92 -2.56
N VAL A 82 6.78 -7.59 -2.40
CA VAL A 82 6.70 -8.97 -1.92
C VAL A 82 7.57 -9.85 -2.82
N GLU A 83 8.78 -10.16 -2.38
CA GLU A 83 9.73 -10.99 -3.11
C GLU A 83 9.83 -12.39 -2.51
N THR A 84 9.23 -12.64 -1.33
CA THR A 84 9.33 -13.93 -0.65
C THR A 84 7.98 -14.51 -0.22
N ALA A 85 7.87 -15.84 -0.31
CA ALA A 85 6.69 -16.61 0.12
C ALA A 85 6.38 -16.47 1.61
N GLN A 86 7.33 -15.96 2.40
CA GLN A 86 7.19 -15.76 3.84
C GLN A 86 6.42 -14.46 4.17
N GLU A 87 6.41 -13.48 3.27
CA GLU A 87 5.66 -12.23 3.39
C GLU A 87 4.21 -12.41 2.93
N ALA A 88 3.97 -13.26 1.92
CA ALA A 88 2.62 -13.66 1.51
C ALA A 88 1.87 -14.41 2.63
N ALA A 89 2.58 -15.11 3.52
CA ALA A 89 1.99 -15.79 4.68
C ALA A 89 1.51 -14.83 5.79
N VAL A 90 1.84 -13.54 5.70
CA VAL A 90 1.36 -12.48 6.62
C VAL A 90 0.05 -11.85 6.11
N LEU A 91 -0.30 -12.09 4.84
CA LEU A 91 -1.53 -11.60 4.24
C LEU A 91 -2.72 -12.41 4.77
N SER A 92 -3.80 -11.72 5.16
CA SER A 92 -5.06 -12.40 5.46
C SER A 92 -5.76 -12.83 4.16
N ASP A 93 -6.66 -13.82 4.24
CA ASP A 93 -7.45 -14.27 3.08
C ASP A 93 -8.20 -13.11 2.38
N ASP A 94 -8.62 -12.10 3.13
CA ASP A 94 -9.27 -10.91 2.59
C ASP A 94 -8.27 -9.99 1.85
N ASP A 95 -7.03 -9.89 2.33
CA ASP A 95 -5.97 -9.15 1.65
C ASP A 95 -5.56 -9.84 0.34
N VAL A 96 -5.52 -11.17 0.34
CA VAL A 96 -5.25 -11.97 -0.87
C VAL A 96 -6.36 -11.73 -1.90
N LYS A 97 -7.63 -11.80 -1.49
CA LYS A 97 -8.77 -11.52 -2.38
C LYS A 97 -8.78 -10.10 -2.94
N LEU A 98 -8.33 -9.12 -2.15
CA LEU A 98 -8.24 -7.73 -2.59
C LEU A 98 -7.18 -7.55 -3.70
N ILE A 99 -6.10 -8.35 -3.66
CA ILE A 99 -4.99 -8.30 -4.61
C ILE A 99 -5.27 -9.20 -5.84
N THR A 100 -6.12 -10.22 -5.69
CA THR A 100 -6.55 -11.12 -6.77
C THR A 100 -8.03 -10.91 -7.08
N GLU A 101 -8.40 -9.83 -7.77
CA GLU A 101 -9.76 -9.72 -8.31
C GLU A 101 -9.97 -10.75 -9.43
N ASP A 102 -11.10 -11.48 -9.35
CA ASP A 102 -11.71 -12.36 -10.34
C ASP A 102 -10.78 -13.30 -11.14
N GLY A 103 -10.36 -14.38 -10.47
CA GLY A 103 -10.15 -15.68 -11.12
C GLY A 103 -8.76 -15.98 -11.67
N ASP A 104 -7.90 -14.97 -11.83
CA ASP A 104 -6.49 -15.21 -12.15
C ASP A 104 -5.68 -15.30 -10.83
N GLY A 105 -5.54 -16.54 -10.37
CA GLY A 105 -4.84 -16.86 -9.13
C GLY A 105 -3.38 -16.39 -9.13
N TYR A 106 -2.85 -16.20 -7.93
CA TYR A 106 -1.45 -15.86 -7.70
C TYR A 106 -0.54 -16.90 -8.38
N VAL A 107 0.20 -16.50 -9.42
CA VAL A 107 1.21 -17.36 -10.02
C VAL A 107 2.43 -17.35 -9.11
N LEU A 108 2.48 -18.30 -8.18
CA LEU A 108 3.68 -18.58 -7.38
C LEU A 108 4.81 -19.05 -8.32
N ARG A 109 5.66 -18.11 -8.77
CA ARG A 109 6.87 -18.43 -9.55
C ARG A 109 8.01 -18.77 -8.59
N PHE A 110 8.25 -20.05 -8.38
CA PHE A 110 9.38 -20.52 -7.58
C PHE A 110 10.67 -20.46 -8.40
N ARG A 111 11.58 -19.55 -8.05
CA ARG A 111 12.92 -19.47 -8.66
C ARG A 111 13.72 -20.78 -8.59
N LEU A 112 13.52 -21.58 -7.56
CA LEU A 112 14.14 -22.91 -7.42
C LEU A 112 13.63 -23.93 -8.45
N LEU A 113 12.34 -23.86 -8.82
CA LEU A 113 11.77 -24.74 -9.85
C LEU A 113 12.21 -24.33 -11.27
N GLU A 114 12.32 -23.03 -11.55
CA GLU A 114 12.89 -22.56 -12.82
C GLU A 114 14.38 -22.92 -12.97
N TRP A 115 15.15 -22.87 -11.87
CA TRP A 115 16.56 -23.27 -11.87
C TRP A 115 16.72 -24.79 -12.10
N TRP A 116 15.84 -25.61 -11.52
CA TRP A 116 15.82 -27.05 -11.76
C TRP A 116 15.46 -27.41 -13.20
N GLY A 117 14.51 -26.71 -13.83
CA GLY A 117 14.21 -26.84 -15.25
C GLY A 117 15.43 -26.54 -16.14
N SER A 118 16.16 -25.47 -15.83
CA SER A 118 17.39 -25.13 -16.55
C SER A 118 18.51 -26.19 -16.41
N LEU A 119 18.55 -26.91 -15.29
CA LEU A 119 19.53 -27.96 -14.99
C LEU A 119 19.13 -29.34 -15.54
N THR A 120 17.84 -29.61 -15.75
CA THR A 120 17.35 -30.90 -16.25
C THR A 120 17.07 -30.92 -17.75
N GLY A 121 17.38 -29.84 -18.47
CA GLY A 121 17.43 -29.85 -19.94
C GLY A 121 16.08 -30.21 -20.57
N LYS A 122 15.01 -29.60 -20.08
CA LYS A 122 13.71 -29.57 -20.77
C LYS A 122 13.11 -28.18 -20.70
#